data_AF-A0A7S4CF68-F1
#
_entry.id   AF-A0A7S4CF68-F1
#
_cell.length_a   1.000
_cell.length_b   1.000
_cell.length_c   1.000
_cell.angle_alpha   90.00
_cell.angle_beta   90.00
_cell.angle_gamma   90.00
#
_symmetry.space_group_name_H-M   'P 1'
#
loop_
_entity.id
_entity.type
_entity.pdbx_description
1 polymer ?
#
loop_
_entity_poly.entity_id
_entity_poly.type
_entity_poly.pdbx_seq_one_letter_code
_entity_poly.pdbx_strand_id
1 'polypeptide(L)'
;LSHLPPGACFLQKLLVGLDQCLLLENQAQELVLLLPNHDVYRPEVARDPFTSDLVFDRASMGWQEVVGTPFYLYPVHPSKTFLLPGSLSATLYLALLRIMKFDHAAAFTLIEACSVDTKFTAEESWMFTQFNRTLTSDSPDNHPDA
;
A
#
# COMPACT_ATOMS: atom_id res chain seq x y z
N LEU A 1 -22.24 -18.86 8.90
CA LEU A 1 -20.95 -18.13 8.99
C LEU A 1 -20.09 -18.65 10.16
N SER A 2 -19.94 -19.97 10.33
CA SER A 2 -19.49 -20.60 11.58
C SER A 2 -18.15 -21.36 11.49
N HIS A 3 -17.35 -21.17 10.43
CA HIS A 3 -16.11 -21.96 10.22
C HIS A 3 -14.85 -21.15 9.91
N LEU A 4 -14.84 -19.84 10.19
CA LEU A 4 -13.61 -19.05 10.02
C LEU A 4 -12.69 -19.26 11.24
N PRO A 5 -11.41 -19.61 11.04
CA PRO A 5 -10.47 -19.88 12.13
C PRO A 5 -10.25 -18.64 13.01
N PRO A 6 -9.87 -18.81 14.30
CA PRO A 6 -9.53 -17.71 15.18
C PRO A 6 -8.46 -16.82 14.53
N GLY A 7 -8.84 -15.58 14.21
CA GLY A 7 -7.98 -14.59 13.56
C GLY A 7 -8.22 -14.36 12.07
N ALA A 8 -9.15 -15.08 11.43
CA ALA A 8 -9.58 -14.74 10.07
C ALA A 8 -10.19 -13.34 9.98
N CYS A 9 -10.88 -12.87 11.04
CA CYS A 9 -11.39 -11.51 11.12
C CYS A 9 -10.27 -10.46 11.16
N PHE A 10 -9.17 -10.72 11.88
CA PHE A 10 -8.01 -9.82 11.92
C PHE A 10 -7.32 -9.77 10.57
N LEU A 11 -7.11 -10.93 9.94
CA LEU A 11 -6.56 -11.02 8.60
C LEU A 11 -7.44 -10.29 7.58
N GLN A 12 -8.77 -10.48 7.63
CA GLN A 12 -9.70 -9.79 6.74
C GLN A 12 -9.59 -8.27 6.89
N LYS A 13 -9.53 -7.76 8.13
CA LYS A 13 -9.32 -6.33 8.40
C LYS A 13 -7.98 -5.84 7.86
N LEU A 14 -6.92 -6.63 8.02
CA LEU A 14 -5.59 -6.29 7.55
C LEU A 14 -5.53 -6.14 6.02
N LEU A 15 -6.30 -6.96 5.29
CA LEU A 15 -6.33 -6.97 3.83
C LEU A 15 -7.30 -5.95 3.22
N VAL A 16 -8.12 -5.25 4.02
CA VAL A 16 -9.00 -4.19 3.51
C VAL A 16 -8.18 -3.15 2.75
N GLY A 17 -8.60 -2.86 1.52
CA GLY A 17 -7.96 -1.88 0.65
C GLY A 17 -6.76 -2.40 -0.15
N LEU A 18 -6.36 -3.66 0.02
CA LEU A 18 -5.29 -4.31 -0.73
C LEU A 18 -5.86 -5.27 -1.77
N ASP A 19 -6.58 -4.73 -2.75
CA ASP A 19 -7.44 -5.52 -3.64
C ASP A 19 -6.66 -6.36 -4.68
N GLN A 20 -5.39 -6.04 -4.92
CA GLN A 20 -4.52 -6.74 -5.85
C GLN A 20 -3.40 -7.47 -5.11
N CYS A 21 -3.74 -8.39 -4.21
CA CYS A 21 -2.73 -9.16 -3.46
C CYS A 21 -2.95 -10.66 -3.53
N LEU A 22 -1.88 -11.41 -3.28
CA LEU A 22 -1.94 -12.85 -3.05
C LEU A 22 -1.44 -13.14 -1.64
N LEU A 23 -2.26 -13.84 -0.86
CA LEU A 23 -1.84 -14.34 0.45
C LEU A 23 -1.21 -15.72 0.28
N LEU A 24 0.04 -15.85 0.71
CA LEU A 24 0.82 -17.08 0.66
C LEU A 24 0.95 -17.64 2.08
N GLU A 25 0.83 -18.96 2.22
CA GLU A 25 1.05 -19.68 3.47
C GLU A 25 2.12 -20.74 3.24
N ASN A 26 3.10 -20.84 4.14
CA ASN A 26 4.10 -21.89 4.11
C ASN A 26 3.72 -23.07 5.01
N GLN A 27 4.55 -24.13 5.03
CA GLN A 27 4.30 -25.32 5.86
C GLN A 27 4.33 -25.03 7.37
N ALA A 28 4.92 -23.91 7.80
CA ALA A 28 4.95 -23.46 9.19
C ALA A 28 3.77 -22.56 9.57
N GLN A 29 2.77 -22.41 8.70
CA GLN A 29 1.60 -21.53 8.87
C GLN A 29 1.95 -20.04 8.97
N GLU A 30 3.13 -19.65 8.49
CA GLU A 30 3.51 -18.25 8.35
C GLU A 30 2.88 -17.70 7.09
N LEU A 31 2.28 -16.51 7.22
CA LEU A 31 1.58 -15.84 6.14
C LEU A 31 2.43 -14.72 5.57
N VAL A 32 2.50 -14.63 4.25
CA VAL A 32 3.17 -13.54 3.53
C VAL A 32 2.22 -12.99 2.49
N LEU A 33 2.06 -11.67 2.47
CA LEU A 33 1.32 -10.97 1.44
C LEU A 33 2.24 -10.63 0.27
N LEU A 34 1.95 -11.14 -0.91
CA LEU A 34 2.55 -10.68 -2.15
C LEU A 34 1.66 -9.59 -2.73
N LEU A 35 2.22 -8.39 -2.85
CA LEU A 35 1.53 -7.21 -3.35
C LEU A 35 2.33 -6.62 -4.51
N PRO A 36 1.79 -6.58 -5.74
CA PRO A 36 2.39 -5.90 -6.87
C PRO A 36 2.56 -4.41 -6.56
N ASN A 37 3.69 -3.84 -6.99
CA ASN A 37 4.09 -2.47 -6.65
C ASN A 37 3.96 -1.50 -7.82
N HIS A 38 2.93 -1.72 -8.65
CA HIS A 38 2.68 -0.91 -9.83
C HIS A 38 2.31 0.52 -9.46
N ASP A 39 2.52 1.42 -10.42
CA ASP A 39 1.96 2.76 -10.37
C ASP A 39 0.46 2.70 -10.09
N VAL A 40 0.02 3.49 -9.12
CA VAL A 40 -1.36 3.46 -8.62
C VAL A 40 -1.97 4.85 -8.64
N TYR A 41 -3.24 4.95 -9.02
CA TYR A 41 -3.98 6.20 -8.95
C TYR A 41 -5.46 5.95 -8.64
N ARG A 42 -6.10 6.96 -8.07
CA ARG A 42 -7.54 7.01 -7.86
C ARG A 42 -8.19 7.62 -9.11
N PRO A 43 -9.10 6.95 -9.81
CA PRO A 43 -9.72 7.51 -11.00
C PRO A 43 -10.68 8.64 -10.61
N GLU A 44 -10.68 9.73 -11.37
CA GLU A 44 -11.66 10.80 -11.20
C GLU A 44 -13.01 10.35 -11.73
N VAL A 45 -13.96 10.11 -10.82
CA VAL A 45 -15.33 9.75 -11.17
C VAL A 45 -16.23 10.92 -10.81
N ALA A 46 -16.75 11.65 -11.81
CA ALA A 46 -17.55 12.87 -11.60
C ALA A 46 -18.79 12.70 -10.69
N ARG A 47 -19.27 11.46 -10.52
CA ARG A 47 -20.42 11.14 -9.66
C ARG A 47 -20.02 10.68 -8.25
N ASP A 48 -18.74 10.42 -8.02
CA ASP A 48 -18.21 9.93 -6.74
C ASP A 48 -16.79 10.49 -6.50
N PRO A 49 -16.67 11.73 -6.01
CA PRO A 49 -15.38 12.35 -5.73
C PRO A 49 -14.63 11.70 -4.54
N PHE A 50 -15.30 10.82 -3.79
CA PHE A 50 -14.71 10.10 -2.65
C PHE A 50 -14.50 8.61 -2.95
N THR A 51 -14.49 8.22 -4.22
CA THR A 51 -14.20 6.83 -4.59
C THR A 51 -12.86 6.39 -4.00
N SER A 52 -12.82 5.21 -3.38
CA SER A 52 -11.57 4.60 -2.90
C SER A 52 -11.05 3.55 -3.89
N ASP A 53 -11.61 3.50 -5.09
CA ASP A 53 -11.16 2.57 -6.12
C ASP A 53 -9.76 2.95 -6.59
N LEU A 54 -8.91 1.95 -6.75
CA LEU A 54 -7.53 2.12 -7.20
C LEU A 54 -7.34 1.42 -8.53
N VAL A 55 -6.71 2.13 -9.46
CA VAL A 55 -6.27 1.58 -10.73
C VAL A 55 -4.75 1.43 -10.70
N PHE A 56 -4.28 0.25 -11.10
CA PHE A 56 -2.87 -0.11 -11.14
C PHE A 56 -2.39 -0.13 -12.60
N ASP A 57 -1.55 0.85 -12.96
CA ASP A 57 -0.99 0.99 -14.29
C ASP A 57 0.29 0.16 -14.46
N ARG A 58 0.12 -1.03 -15.03
CA ARG A 58 1.23 -1.93 -15.37
C ARG A 58 1.99 -1.50 -16.63
N ALA A 59 1.44 -0.58 -17.41
CA ALA A 59 2.06 -0.06 -18.63
C ALA A 59 2.90 1.20 -18.36
N SER A 60 2.98 1.67 -17.11
CA SER A 60 3.82 2.81 -16.72
C SER A 60 5.29 2.53 -17.05
N MET A 61 5.82 3.26 -18.03
CA MET A 61 7.22 3.16 -18.44
C MET A 61 8.17 3.57 -17.31
N GLY A 62 7.83 4.62 -16.55
CA GLY A 62 8.65 5.07 -15.44
C GLY A 62 8.75 4.03 -14.32
N TRP A 63 7.66 3.32 -14.02
CA TRP A 63 7.69 2.20 -13.10
C TRP A 63 8.58 1.06 -13.62
N GLN A 64 8.43 0.66 -14.88
CA GLN A 64 9.20 -0.43 -15.49
C GLN A 64 10.71 -0.15 -15.55
N GLU A 65 11.10 1.12 -15.74
CA GLU A 65 12.51 1.53 -15.82
C GLU A 65 13.20 1.56 -14.46
N VAL A 66 12.46 1.87 -13.38
CA VAL A 66 13.04 2.09 -12.06
C VAL A 66 12.91 0.87 -11.14
N VAL A 67 11.81 0.13 -11.24
CA VAL A 67 11.49 -0.95 -10.30
C VAL A 67 12.01 -2.28 -10.81
N GLY A 68 13.00 -2.84 -10.11
CA GLY A 68 13.63 -4.11 -10.51
C GLY A 68 12.75 -5.35 -10.24
N THR A 69 11.97 -5.35 -9.16
CA THR A 69 11.07 -6.46 -8.80
C THR A 69 9.63 -5.95 -8.72
N PRO A 70 8.68 -6.48 -9.53
CA PRO A 70 7.35 -5.91 -9.70
C PRO A 70 6.35 -6.23 -8.57
N PHE A 71 6.86 -6.58 -7.39
CA PHE A 71 6.07 -6.88 -6.20
C PHE A 71 6.92 -6.73 -4.94
N TYR A 72 6.24 -6.49 -3.83
CA TYR A 72 6.79 -6.59 -2.49
C TYR A 72 6.18 -7.77 -1.74
N LEU A 73 6.96 -8.35 -0.84
CA LEU A 73 6.51 -9.36 0.09
C LEU A 73 6.41 -8.74 1.48
N TYR A 74 5.23 -8.86 2.09
CA TYR A 74 4.96 -8.37 3.44
C TYR A 74 4.58 -9.55 4.34
N PRO A 75 5.51 -10.08 5.14
CA PRO A 75 5.15 -11.02 6.19
C PRO A 75 4.03 -10.45 7.08
N VAL A 76 3.03 -11.29 7.34
CA VAL A 76 1.96 -10.98 8.27
C VAL A 76 2.46 -11.35 9.66
N HIS A 77 2.41 -10.40 10.59
CA HIS A 77 2.79 -10.70 11.97
C HIS A 77 1.90 -11.82 12.55
N PRO A 78 2.39 -12.71 13.44
CA PRO A 78 1.59 -13.81 14.00
C PRO A 78 0.27 -13.40 14.68
N SER A 79 0.17 -12.16 15.17
CA SER A 79 -1.09 -11.58 15.70
C SER A 79 -2.14 -11.29 14.62
N LYS A 80 -1.76 -11.31 13.34
CA LYS A 80 -2.58 -10.94 12.17
C LYS A 80 -3.07 -9.49 12.18
N THR A 81 -2.36 -8.59 12.88
CA THR A 81 -2.79 -7.19 13.05
C THR A 81 -1.97 -6.17 12.27
N PHE A 82 -0.80 -6.54 11.74
CA PHE A 82 0.02 -5.66 10.90
C PHE A 82 0.87 -6.46 9.92
N LEU A 83 1.30 -5.75 8.87
CA LEU A 83 2.24 -6.21 7.86
C LEU A 83 3.65 -5.72 8.21
N LEU A 84 4.65 -6.52 7.87
CA LEU A 84 6.06 -6.22 8.11
C LEU A 84 6.74 -5.87 6.78
N PRO A 85 6.84 -4.58 6.39
CA PRO A 85 7.58 -4.20 5.19
C PRO A 85 9.08 -4.49 5.36
N GLY A 86 9.70 -5.07 4.32
CA GLY A 86 11.11 -5.46 4.34
C GLY A 86 12.10 -4.40 3.83
N SER A 87 11.61 -3.27 3.31
CA SER A 87 12.43 -2.18 2.77
C SER A 87 11.70 -0.84 2.87
N LEU A 88 12.44 0.27 2.74
CA LEU A 88 11.83 1.61 2.74
C LEU A 88 10.85 1.77 1.57
N SER A 89 11.19 1.31 0.36
CA SER A 89 10.26 1.33 -0.79
C SER A 89 8.96 0.58 -0.51
N ALA A 90 9.05 -0.59 0.13
CA ALA A 90 7.88 -1.38 0.49
C ALA A 90 7.02 -0.67 1.56
N THR A 91 7.64 -0.02 2.54
CA THR A 91 6.93 0.78 3.55
C THR A 91 6.23 1.98 2.92
N LEU A 92 6.94 2.74 2.07
CA LEU A 92 6.40 3.91 1.36
C LEU A 92 5.22 3.52 0.48
N TYR A 93 5.34 2.43 -0.29
CA TYR A 93 4.28 1.95 -1.14
C TYR A 93 3.04 1.51 -0.34
N LEU A 94 3.24 0.78 0.76
CA LEU A 94 2.12 0.37 1.61
C LEU A 94 1.44 1.58 2.26
N ALA A 95 2.22 2.57 2.73
CA ALA A 95 1.68 3.81 3.29
C ALA A 95 0.88 4.60 2.23
N LEU A 96 1.36 4.69 0.99
CA LEU A 96 0.65 5.31 -0.12
C LEU A 96 -0.73 4.66 -0.34
N LEU A 97 -0.78 3.33 -0.43
CA LEU A 97 -2.06 2.62 -0.61
C LEU A 97 -3.02 2.86 0.55
N ARG A 98 -2.52 2.93 1.79
CA ARG A 98 -3.33 3.24 2.97
C ARG A 98 -3.92 4.64 2.88
N ILE A 99 -3.13 5.65 2.49
CA ILE A 99 -3.64 7.01 2.25
C ILE A 99 -4.70 7.01 1.15
N MET A 100 -4.43 6.37 0.00
CA MET A 100 -5.38 6.33 -1.11
C MET A 100 -6.68 5.57 -0.80
N LYS A 101 -6.71 4.77 0.27
CA LYS A 101 -7.91 4.09 0.80
C LYS A 101 -8.50 4.80 2.03
N PHE A 102 -8.03 6.01 2.36
CA PHE A 102 -8.40 6.80 3.53
C PHE A 102 -8.09 6.14 4.90
N ASP A 103 -7.18 5.17 4.93
CA ASP A 103 -6.69 4.53 6.15
C ASP A 103 -5.47 5.31 6.69
N HIS A 104 -5.69 6.58 7.02
CA HIS A 104 -4.60 7.48 7.44
C HIS A 104 -3.95 7.02 8.74
N ALA A 105 -4.71 6.39 9.66
CA ALA A 105 -4.17 5.88 10.91
C ALA A 105 -3.08 4.82 10.67
N ALA A 106 -3.33 3.84 9.80
CA ALA A 106 -2.32 2.86 9.43
C ALA A 106 -1.16 3.49 8.63
N ALA A 107 -1.47 4.47 7.76
CA ALA A 107 -0.44 5.18 7.00
C ALA A 107 0.54 5.93 7.92
N PHE A 108 0.04 6.65 8.93
CA PHE A 108 0.89 7.40 9.87
C PHE A 108 1.84 6.46 10.62
N THR A 109 1.37 5.31 11.11
CA THR A 109 2.24 4.33 11.77
C THR A 109 3.35 3.81 10.85
N LEU A 110 3.06 3.61 9.56
CA LEU A 110 4.08 3.21 8.58
C LEU A 110 5.08 4.33 8.30
N ILE A 111 4.61 5.57 8.16
CA ILE A 111 5.44 6.75 7.88
C ILE A 111 6.37 7.05 9.06
N GLU A 112 5.92 6.88 10.30
CA GLU A 112 6.78 7.03 11.50
C GLU A 112 7.98 6.07 11.48
N ALA A 113 7.83 4.89 10.87
CA ALA A 113 8.91 3.94 10.69
C ALA A 113 9.84 4.27 9.50
N CYS A 114 9.46 5.20 8.63
CA CYS A 114 10.28 5.67 7.52
C CYS A 114 11.31 6.70 8.01
N SER A 115 12.37 6.24 8.69
CA SER A 115 13.54 7.06 9.00
C SER A 115 14.74 6.59 8.19
N VAL A 116 15.36 7.47 7.41
CA VAL A 116 16.61 7.18 6.71
C VAL A 116 17.56 8.37 6.81
N ASP A 117 18.84 8.09 7.04
CA ASP A 117 19.94 9.06 7.15
C ASP A 117 20.81 9.12 5.89
N THR A 118 20.39 8.41 4.84
CA THR A 118 21.06 8.33 3.54
C THR A 118 20.16 8.86 2.43
N LYS A 119 20.75 9.07 1.25
CA LYS A 119 19.99 9.47 0.06
C LYS A 119 19.12 8.30 -0.41
N PHE A 120 17.91 8.62 -0.87
CA PHE A 120 17.05 7.63 -1.52
C PHE A 120 17.74 6.99 -2.73
N THR A 121 17.55 5.69 -2.85
CA THR A 121 17.73 4.94 -4.09
C THR A 121 16.74 5.41 -5.16
N ALA A 122 16.96 5.01 -6.42
CA ALA A 122 16.04 5.34 -7.51
C ALA A 122 14.61 4.84 -7.22
N GLU A 123 14.49 3.61 -6.69
CA GLU A 123 13.20 3.01 -6.35
C GLU A 123 12.51 3.72 -5.18
N GLU A 124 13.23 4.02 -4.09
CA GLU A 124 12.66 4.76 -2.95
C GLU A 124 12.19 6.15 -3.36
N SER A 125 12.99 6.83 -4.19
CA SER A 125 12.62 8.12 -4.78
C SER A 125 11.35 8.01 -5.63
N TRP A 126 11.27 7.00 -6.49
CA TRP A 126 10.08 6.74 -7.30
C TRP A 126 8.83 6.48 -6.44
N MET A 127 8.95 5.63 -5.42
CA MET A 127 7.82 5.33 -4.53
C MET A 127 7.38 6.55 -3.73
N PHE A 128 8.34 7.39 -3.30
CA PHE A 128 8.03 8.64 -2.62
C PHE A 128 7.35 9.66 -3.54
N THR A 129 7.76 9.79 -4.80
CA THR A 129 7.12 10.75 -5.73
C THR A 129 5.67 10.41 -6.05
N GLN A 130 5.25 9.14 -5.91
CA GLN A 130 3.86 8.74 -6.11
C GLN A 130 2.89 9.39 -5.12
N PHE A 131 3.36 9.86 -3.96
CA PHE A 131 2.53 10.61 -3.00
C PHE A 131 2.00 11.93 -3.60
N ASN A 132 2.64 12.49 -4.62
CA ASN A 132 2.10 13.67 -5.30
C ASN A 132 0.71 13.43 -5.90
N ARG A 133 0.34 12.17 -6.18
CA ARG A 133 -0.99 11.80 -6.67
C ARG A 133 -2.10 11.98 -5.62
N THR A 134 -1.76 12.13 -4.35
CA THR A 134 -2.73 12.41 -3.28
C THR A 134 -2.94 13.91 -3.07
N LEU A 135 -2.16 14.76 -3.75
CA LEU A 135 -2.14 16.22 -3.55
C LEU A 135 -2.87 16.99 -4.67
N THR A 136 -3.52 16.31 -5.63
CA THR A 136 -4.20 16.98 -6.74
C THR A 136 -5.31 17.90 -6.23
N SER A 137 -5.59 19.00 -6.95
CA SER A 137 -6.61 20.00 -6.55
C SER A 137 -7.96 19.39 -6.21
N ASP A 138 -8.32 18.33 -6.91
CA ASP A 138 -9.58 17.60 -6.77
C ASP A 138 -9.44 16.32 -5.93
N SER A 139 -8.27 16.11 -5.30
CA SER A 139 -8.05 15.02 -4.37
C SER A 139 -8.95 15.18 -3.15
N PRO A 140 -9.69 14.14 -2.73
CA PRO A 140 -10.44 14.17 -1.48
C PRO A 140 -9.54 14.28 -0.24
N ASP A 141 -8.22 14.05 -0.41
CA ASP A 141 -7.23 14.14 0.65
C ASP A 141 -6.69 15.57 0.86
N ASN A 142 -7.04 16.53 -0.02
CA ASN A 142 -6.67 17.93 0.17
C ASN A 142 -7.60 18.61 1.20
N HIS A 143 -7.03 19.16 2.26
CA HIS A 143 -7.78 19.93 3.24
C HIS A 143 -8.03 21.35 2.69
N PRO A 144 -9.26 21.90 2.77
CA PRO A 144 -9.61 23.19 2.16
C PRO A 144 -8.93 24.42 2.78
N ASP A 145 -8.11 24.27 3.81
CA ASP A 145 -7.32 25.36 4.44
C ASP A 145 -5.79 25.17 4.38
N ALA A 146 -5.31 24.16 3.63
CA ALA A 146 -3.88 23.87 3.45
C ALA A 146 -3.19 24.84 2.47
#